data_AF-A0A840J7Y0-F1
#
_entry.id   AF-A0A840J7Y0-F1
#
_cell.length_a   1.000
_cell.length_b   1.000
_cell.length_c   1.000
_cell.angle_alpha   90.00
_cell.angle_beta   90.00
_cell.angle_gamma   90.00
#
_symmetry.space_group_name_H-M   'P 1'
#
loop_
_entity.id
_entity.type
_entity.pdbx_description
1 polymer ?
#
loop_
_entity_poly.entity_id
_entity_poly.type
_entity_poly.pdbx_seq_one_letter_code
_entity_poly.pdbx_strand_id
1 'polypeptide(L)'
;MLRVEEVHLTTGAYELIVLASFDSDSDALEFYVRHVEQGPGIKESLSTHVVETMTGSTATRPDHFEQFDKQASTVGSLAGLLDLACDVATTSLGADRVHVATGNVRTADPTLAPATMRWRGLSSRYVEEILVKGRAEGVVLPNIVKHNQHVFSADAQTDPLFRSATDLVVSEGFHSWMGMPVCSGDVLRGTICLYWDSVITYREELVHQVQELADTLGKHLPRLTSGSADAGVH
;
A
#
# COMPACT_ATOMS: atom_id res chain seq x y z
N MET A 1 24.45 -13.71 -3.23
CA MET A 1 23.43 -14.74 -3.53
C MET A 1 22.14 -14.18 -2.97
N LEU A 2 21.17 -13.86 -3.83
CA LEU A 2 19.87 -13.35 -3.39
C LEU A 2 19.09 -14.53 -2.82
N ARG A 3 18.79 -14.46 -1.52
CA ARG A 3 18.01 -15.46 -0.81
C ARG A 3 16.58 -14.95 -0.81
N VAL A 4 15.66 -15.72 -1.38
CA VAL A 4 14.23 -15.44 -1.25
C VAL A 4 13.81 -15.94 0.13
N GLU A 5 13.41 -15.04 1.02
CA GLU A 5 13.08 -15.37 2.42
C GLU A 5 11.57 -15.59 2.65
N GLU A 6 10.71 -15.10 1.74
CA GLU A 6 9.27 -15.14 1.90
C GLU A 6 8.54 -15.18 0.54
N VAL A 7 7.46 -15.98 0.45
CA VAL A 7 6.58 -16.05 -0.73
C VAL A 7 5.15 -15.81 -0.27
N HIS A 8 4.52 -14.76 -0.80
CA HIS A 8 3.16 -14.35 -0.46
C HIS A 8 2.17 -14.87 -1.50
N LEU A 9 1.18 -15.66 -1.08
CA LEU A 9 0.14 -16.20 -1.95
C LEU A 9 -1.23 -15.70 -1.51
N THR A 10 -1.86 -14.90 -2.38
CA THR A 10 -3.20 -14.36 -2.11
C THR A 10 -4.21 -15.06 -3.02
N THR A 11 -5.25 -15.66 -2.44
CA THR A 11 -6.28 -16.42 -3.19
C THR A 11 -7.62 -15.66 -3.31
N GLY A 12 -7.63 -14.35 -3.06
CA GLY A 12 -8.81 -13.48 -3.17
C GLY A 12 -9.85 -13.62 -2.03
N ALA A 13 -9.82 -14.68 -1.23
CA ALA A 13 -10.70 -14.85 -0.05
C ALA A 13 -9.97 -15.24 1.25
N TYR A 14 -8.77 -15.84 1.13
CA TYR A 14 -7.90 -16.19 2.25
C TYR A 14 -6.44 -15.89 1.89
N GLU A 15 -5.67 -15.41 2.86
CA GLU A 15 -4.22 -15.22 2.77
C GLU A 15 -3.52 -16.53 3.13
N LEU A 16 -2.67 -17.05 2.25
CA LEU A 16 -1.70 -18.09 2.60
C LEU A 16 -0.30 -17.45 2.54
N ILE A 17 0.24 -17.12 3.70
CA ILE A 17 1.62 -16.64 3.81
C ILE A 17 2.50 -17.88 3.94
N VAL A 18 3.35 -18.11 2.94
CA VAL A 18 4.32 -19.21 2.95
C VAL A 18 5.70 -18.62 3.17
N LEU A 19 6.18 -18.70 4.41
CA LEU A 19 7.59 -18.44 4.73
C LEU A 19 8.40 -19.62 4.22
N ALA A 20 9.09 -19.43 3.10
CA ALA A 20 9.97 -20.42 2.52
C ALA A 20 11.28 -19.76 2.09
N SER A 21 12.39 -20.37 2.48
CA SER A 21 13.74 -19.96 2.11
C SER A 21 14.28 -20.91 1.07
N PHE A 22 14.82 -20.36 -0.01
CA PHE A 22 15.43 -21.14 -1.09
C PHE A 22 16.90 -20.79 -1.25
N ASP A 23 17.72 -21.78 -1.59
CA ASP A 23 19.15 -21.59 -1.83
C ASP A 23 19.41 -20.99 -3.23
N SER A 24 18.41 -21.04 -4.12
CA SER A 24 18.45 -20.42 -5.45
C SER A 24 17.07 -20.05 -5.99
N ASP A 25 17.03 -19.16 -6.99
CA ASP A 25 15.80 -18.79 -7.72
C ASP A 25 15.16 -19.99 -8.43
N SER A 26 15.98 -20.96 -8.86
CA SER A 26 15.49 -22.19 -9.48
C SER A 26 14.73 -23.07 -8.49
N ASP A 27 15.21 -23.16 -7.24
CA ASP A 27 14.52 -23.91 -6.18
C ASP A 27 13.22 -23.22 -5.77
N ALA A 28 13.21 -21.88 -5.73
CA ALA A 28 12.00 -21.08 -5.48
C ALA A 28 10.94 -21.31 -6.57
N LEU A 29 11.36 -21.32 -7.85
CA LEU A 29 10.48 -21.57 -8.99
C LEU A 29 9.96 -23.00 -8.98
N GLU A 30 10.81 -24.00 -8.70
CA GLU A 30 10.37 -25.40 -8.59
C GLU A 30 9.36 -25.59 -7.47
N PHE A 31 9.58 -24.95 -6.31
CA PHE A 31 8.62 -24.97 -5.22
C PHE A 31 7.28 -24.36 -5.64
N TYR A 32 7.31 -23.18 -6.25
CA TYR A 32 6.11 -22.50 -6.73
C TYR A 32 5.34 -23.40 -7.71
N VAL A 33 5.97 -23.92 -8.75
CA VAL A 33 5.30 -24.75 -9.75
C VAL A 33 4.73 -26.03 -9.11
N ARG A 34 5.52 -26.75 -8.31
CA ARG A 34 5.09 -28.07 -7.80
C ARG A 34 4.09 -28.00 -6.67
N HIS A 35 4.22 -27.02 -5.78
CA HIS A 35 3.47 -27.00 -4.52
C HIS A 35 2.37 -25.94 -4.52
N VAL A 36 2.50 -24.91 -5.36
CA VAL A 36 1.52 -23.82 -5.47
C VAL A 36 0.67 -24.00 -6.72
N GLU A 37 1.26 -24.10 -7.91
CA GLU A 37 0.47 -24.22 -9.14
C GLU A 37 -0.13 -25.61 -9.33
N GLN A 38 0.67 -26.65 -9.07
CA GLN A 38 0.30 -28.05 -9.31
C GLN A 38 -0.02 -28.81 -8.02
N GLY A 39 -0.15 -28.10 -6.90
CA GLY A 39 -0.45 -28.68 -5.60
C GLY A 39 -1.74 -29.51 -5.62
N PRO A 40 -1.78 -30.72 -5.04
CA PRO A 40 -3.00 -31.51 -4.95
C PRO A 40 -4.12 -30.72 -4.24
N GLY A 41 -5.25 -30.50 -4.92
CA GLY A 41 -6.39 -29.73 -4.41
C GLY A 41 -6.42 -28.27 -4.84
N ILE A 42 -5.37 -27.77 -5.50
CA ILE A 42 -5.37 -26.46 -6.17
C ILE A 42 -6.16 -26.59 -7.47
N LYS A 43 -7.23 -25.78 -7.58
CA LYS A 43 -8.10 -25.76 -8.77
C LYS A 43 -7.61 -24.78 -9.84
N GLU A 44 -6.95 -23.71 -9.43
CA GLU A 44 -6.42 -22.64 -10.27
C GLU A 44 -5.34 -21.90 -9.48
N SER A 45 -4.25 -21.50 -10.16
CA SER A 45 -3.21 -20.64 -9.62
C SER A 45 -2.98 -19.49 -10.59
N LEU A 46 -2.94 -18.26 -10.07
CA LEU A 46 -2.73 -17.04 -10.84
C LEU A 46 -1.59 -16.28 -10.17
N SER A 47 -0.57 -15.89 -10.93
CA SER A 47 0.44 -14.94 -10.46
C SER A 47 -0.22 -13.57 -10.40
N THR A 48 -0.64 -13.17 -9.21
CA THR A 48 -1.23 -11.86 -8.98
C THR A 48 -0.40 -11.20 -7.90
N HIS A 49 0.01 -9.96 -8.17
CA HIS A 49 0.76 -9.05 -7.27
C HIS A 49 2.28 -9.17 -7.34
N VAL A 50 2.89 -8.03 -7.62
CA VAL A 50 4.27 -7.77 -7.20
C VAL A 50 4.18 -7.28 -5.75
N VAL A 51 4.78 -8.05 -4.86
CA VAL A 51 4.86 -7.80 -3.42
C VAL A 51 6.34 -7.85 -3.08
N GLU A 52 6.95 -6.67 -2.89
CA GLU A 52 8.34 -6.61 -2.44
C GLU A 52 8.39 -6.12 -0.99
N THR A 53 9.22 -6.78 -0.19
CA THR A 53 9.49 -6.37 1.19
C THR A 53 10.40 -5.15 1.19
N MET A 54 9.92 -4.08 1.82
CA MET A 54 10.65 -2.82 1.88
C MET A 54 11.76 -2.94 2.93
N THR A 55 13.01 -3.02 2.49
CA THR A 55 14.17 -2.96 3.38
C THR A 55 14.61 -1.51 3.62
N GLY A 56 15.13 -1.19 4.80
CA GLY A 56 15.58 0.17 5.16
C GLY A 56 16.70 0.76 4.30
N SER A 57 17.22 0.03 3.30
CA SER A 57 18.27 0.48 2.39
C SER A 57 17.80 1.00 1.03
N THR A 58 16.50 0.93 0.68
CA THR A 58 16.03 1.37 -0.65
C THR A 58 15.98 2.90 -0.84
N ALA A 59 16.12 3.68 0.23
CA ALA A 59 16.19 5.14 0.15
C ALA A 59 17.64 5.68 0.17
N THR A 60 18.49 5.26 -0.77
CA THR A 60 19.73 6.00 -1.07
C THR A 60 19.43 7.13 -2.06
N ARG A 61 18.92 8.24 -1.51
CA ARG A 61 18.67 9.57 -2.14
C ARG A 61 18.43 9.61 -3.66
N PRO A 62 17.16 9.70 -4.06
CA PRO A 62 16.76 10.52 -5.18
C PRO A 62 16.17 11.86 -4.67
N ASP A 63 16.35 12.94 -5.44
CA ASP A 63 15.94 14.31 -5.08
C ASP A 63 14.54 14.68 -5.62
N HIS A 64 13.71 13.71 -6.04
CA HIS A 64 12.47 13.99 -6.78
C HIS A 64 11.45 14.77 -5.94
N PHE A 65 11.43 14.52 -4.63
CA PHE A 65 10.47 15.13 -3.72
C PHE A 65 11.09 16.19 -2.79
N GLU A 66 12.21 16.82 -3.15
CA GLU A 66 12.83 17.89 -2.33
C GLU A 66 11.87 19.08 -2.11
N GLN A 67 11.10 19.46 -3.13
CA GLN A 67 10.10 20.51 -3.00
C GLN A 67 8.96 20.08 -2.06
N PHE A 68 8.53 18.83 -2.15
CA PHE A 68 7.54 18.27 -1.23
C PHE A 68 8.08 18.27 0.20
N ASP A 69 9.32 17.83 0.46
CA ASP A 69 9.93 17.85 1.79
C ASP A 69 9.96 19.28 2.39
N LYS A 70 10.36 20.27 1.58
CA LYS A 70 10.37 21.68 1.97
C LYS A 70 8.96 22.17 2.33
N GLN A 71 7.98 21.95 1.46
CA GLN A 71 6.60 22.36 1.71
C GLN A 71 6.02 21.64 2.93
N ALA A 72 6.17 20.32 2.97
CA ALA A 72 5.73 19.45 4.05
C ALA A 72 6.31 19.90 5.39
N SER A 73 7.55 20.41 5.48
CA SER A 73 8.11 20.91 6.74
C SER A 73 7.38 22.13 7.32
N THR A 74 6.68 22.90 6.47
CA THR A 74 6.01 24.16 6.86
C THR A 74 4.51 24.01 7.07
N VAL A 75 3.91 22.90 6.62
CA VAL A 75 2.46 22.67 6.71
C VAL A 75 2.03 22.58 8.19
N GLY A 76 1.03 23.37 8.57
CA GLY A 76 0.59 23.48 9.98
C GLY A 76 -0.47 22.48 10.42
N SER A 77 -0.98 21.61 9.55
CA SER A 77 -2.06 20.67 9.89
C SER A 77 -1.91 19.31 9.22
N LEU A 78 -2.41 18.26 9.88
CA LEU A 78 -2.38 16.90 9.33
C LEU A 78 -3.13 16.83 7.99
N ALA A 79 -4.33 17.41 7.92
CA ALA A 79 -5.12 17.44 6.70
C ALA A 79 -4.36 18.13 5.55
N GLY A 80 -3.68 19.25 5.83
CA GLY A 80 -2.89 19.95 4.82
C GLY A 80 -1.70 19.13 4.31
N LEU A 81 -1.08 18.32 5.17
CA LEU A 81 0.06 17.48 4.78
C LEU A 81 -0.40 16.34 3.86
N LEU A 82 -1.53 15.71 4.20
CA LEU A 82 -2.12 14.65 3.39
C LEU A 82 -2.68 15.18 2.06
N ASP A 83 -3.25 16.39 2.05
CA ASP A 83 -3.65 17.09 0.82
C ASP A 83 -2.45 17.33 -0.10
N LEU A 84 -1.35 17.84 0.44
CA LEU A 84 -0.12 18.05 -0.31
C LEU A 84 0.42 16.74 -0.91
N ALA A 85 0.40 15.65 -0.15
CA ALA A 85 0.82 14.34 -0.64
C ALA A 85 -0.09 13.84 -1.80
N CYS A 86 -1.39 14.07 -1.71
CA CYS A 86 -2.31 13.76 -2.81
C CYS A 86 -1.99 14.58 -4.06
N ASP A 87 -1.73 15.88 -3.91
CA ASP A 87 -1.44 16.76 -5.04
C ASP A 87 -0.11 16.38 -5.73
N VAL A 88 0.92 16.02 -4.96
CA VAL A 88 2.19 15.53 -5.48
C VAL A 88 2.03 14.18 -6.17
N ALA A 89 1.25 13.26 -5.61
CA ALA A 89 1.00 11.97 -6.21
C ALA A 89 0.31 12.08 -7.58
N THR A 90 -0.70 12.94 -7.72
CA THR A 90 -1.39 13.11 -9.00
C THR A 90 -0.55 13.85 -10.03
N THR A 91 0.25 14.85 -9.61
CA THR A 91 1.04 15.67 -10.54
C THR A 91 2.36 15.02 -10.96
N SER A 92 3.05 14.34 -10.05
CA SER A 92 4.40 13.82 -10.29
C SER A 92 4.46 12.33 -10.60
N LEU A 93 3.52 11.52 -10.05
CA LEU A 93 3.50 10.07 -10.27
C LEU A 93 2.52 9.65 -11.38
N GLY A 94 1.81 10.62 -11.95
CA GLY A 94 0.86 10.41 -13.04
C GLY A 94 -0.38 9.60 -12.64
N ALA A 95 -0.69 9.51 -11.35
CA ALA A 95 -1.90 8.86 -10.87
C ALA A 95 -3.13 9.73 -11.20
N ASP A 96 -4.16 9.11 -11.77
CA ASP A 96 -5.42 9.79 -12.07
C ASP A 96 -6.21 10.06 -10.78
N ARG A 97 -6.07 9.16 -9.80
CA ARG A 97 -6.71 9.26 -8.48
C ARG A 97 -5.74 8.81 -7.39
N VAL A 98 -5.96 9.30 -6.18
CA VAL A 98 -5.15 8.97 -5.01
C VAL A 98 -5.98 9.06 -3.75
N HIS A 99 -5.67 8.21 -2.78
CA HIS A 99 -5.95 8.53 -1.38
C HIS A 99 -4.73 8.31 -0.51
N VAL A 100 -4.66 9.07 0.57
CA VAL A 100 -3.65 8.96 1.62
C VAL A 100 -4.38 8.92 2.96
N ALA A 101 -4.04 7.93 3.79
CA ALA A 101 -4.66 7.75 5.09
C ALA A 101 -3.61 7.60 6.19
N THR A 102 -3.87 8.17 7.37
CA THR A 102 -3.09 7.92 8.58
C THR A 102 -3.71 6.86 9.47
N GLY A 103 -2.88 6.27 10.31
CA GLY A 103 -3.30 5.33 11.34
C GLY A 103 -3.51 3.93 10.79
N ASN A 104 -3.86 3.04 11.71
CA ASN A 104 -4.11 1.65 11.38
C ASN A 104 -5.60 1.49 11.02
N VAL A 105 -5.92 1.41 9.73
CA VAL A 105 -7.31 1.28 9.23
C VAL A 105 -8.02 0.06 9.85
N ARG A 106 -7.27 -0.89 10.42
CA ARG A 106 -7.75 -2.11 11.07
C ARG A 106 -8.06 -2.02 12.56
N THR A 107 -7.53 -1.05 13.32
CA THR A 107 -7.77 -1.05 14.77
C THR A 107 -9.14 -0.45 15.06
N ALA A 108 -10.11 -1.31 15.35
CA ALA A 108 -11.40 -0.93 15.92
C ALA A 108 -11.31 -0.50 17.40
N ASP A 109 -10.11 -0.13 17.86
CA ASP A 109 -9.90 0.38 19.21
C ASP A 109 -10.49 1.79 19.28
N PRO A 110 -11.60 1.99 20.02
CA PRO A 110 -12.24 3.30 20.15
C PRO A 110 -11.38 4.33 20.91
N THR A 111 -10.26 3.90 21.50
CA THR A 111 -9.32 4.78 22.19
C THR A 111 -8.27 5.40 21.25
N LEU A 112 -8.12 4.88 20.02
CA LEU A 112 -7.25 5.46 19.01
C LEU A 112 -7.98 6.56 18.22
N ALA A 113 -7.29 7.67 17.96
CA ALA A 113 -7.82 8.73 17.12
C ALA A 113 -8.21 8.17 15.74
N PRO A 114 -9.37 8.58 15.17
CA PRO A 114 -9.82 8.08 13.89
C PRO A 114 -8.79 8.35 12.80
N ALA A 115 -8.59 7.37 11.92
CA ALA A 115 -7.77 7.51 10.72
C ALA A 115 -8.20 8.77 9.95
N THR A 116 -7.26 9.66 9.66
CA THR A 116 -7.51 10.82 8.79
C THR A 116 -7.20 10.40 7.37
N MET A 117 -8.15 10.58 6.45
CA MET A 117 -7.98 10.26 5.04
C MET A 117 -8.22 11.50 4.18
N ARG A 118 -7.37 11.70 3.18
CA ARG A 118 -7.54 12.69 2.10
C ARG A 118 -7.46 11.98 0.75
N TRP A 119 -8.13 12.52 -0.25
CA TRP A 119 -8.16 11.94 -1.59
C TRP A 119 -8.31 13.00 -2.68
N ARG A 120 -7.98 12.60 -3.91
CA ARG A 120 -8.21 13.35 -5.16
C ARG A 120 -8.68 12.39 -6.25
N GLY A 121 -9.57 12.85 -7.11
CA GLY A 121 -10.10 12.07 -8.24
C GLY A 121 -11.09 10.96 -7.86
N LEU A 122 -11.10 10.49 -6.61
CA LEU A 122 -12.02 9.45 -6.13
C LEU A 122 -13.42 10.00 -5.83
N SER A 123 -14.45 9.20 -6.12
CA SER A 123 -15.83 9.49 -5.74
C SER A 123 -16.04 9.34 -4.22
N SER A 124 -16.92 10.16 -3.64
CA SER A 124 -17.27 10.04 -2.22
C SER A 124 -17.85 8.67 -1.88
N ARG A 125 -18.65 8.10 -2.78
CA ARG A 125 -19.20 6.75 -2.63
C ARG A 125 -18.09 5.72 -2.48
N TYR A 126 -17.07 5.76 -3.33
CA TYR A 126 -15.94 4.84 -3.25
C TYR A 126 -15.20 4.97 -1.93
N VAL A 127 -14.92 6.21 -1.50
CA VAL A 127 -14.23 6.50 -0.24
C VAL A 127 -15.02 5.98 0.97
N GLU A 128 -16.33 6.22 1.02
CA GLU A 128 -17.20 5.72 2.08
C GLU A 128 -17.19 4.18 2.13
N GLU A 129 -17.30 3.53 0.97
CA GLU A 129 -17.30 2.07 0.85
C GLU A 129 -15.97 1.45 1.28
N ILE A 130 -14.81 2.02 0.91
CA ILE A 130 -13.51 1.48 1.36
C ILE A 130 -13.26 1.72 2.86
N LEU A 131 -13.81 2.80 3.44
CA LEU A 131 -13.72 3.05 4.88
C LEU A 131 -14.57 2.06 5.70
N VAL A 132 -15.69 1.60 5.13
CA VAL A 132 -16.57 0.59 5.72
C VAL A 132 -16.02 -0.82 5.49
N LYS A 133 -15.74 -1.19 4.23
CA LYS A 133 -15.28 -2.53 3.82
C LYS A 133 -13.84 -2.82 4.22
N GLY A 134 -12.97 -1.81 4.22
CA GLY A 134 -11.57 -1.94 4.63
C GLY A 134 -11.40 -2.40 6.08
N ARG A 135 -12.41 -2.17 6.94
CA ARG A 135 -12.45 -2.66 8.33
C ARG A 135 -12.93 -4.10 8.45
N ALA A 136 -13.71 -4.58 7.48
CA ALA A 136 -14.42 -5.86 7.58
C ALA A 136 -13.74 -6.99 6.78
N GLU A 137 -13.19 -6.70 5.60
CA GLU A 137 -12.92 -7.75 4.58
C GLU A 137 -11.68 -7.53 3.71
N GLY A 138 -11.02 -6.37 3.77
CA GLY A 138 -9.98 -6.05 2.78
C GLY A 138 -8.78 -6.98 2.90
N VAL A 139 -8.33 -7.61 1.80
CA VAL A 139 -7.09 -8.43 1.68
C VAL A 139 -5.88 -7.57 1.30
N VAL A 140 -6.13 -6.40 0.69
CA VAL A 140 -5.10 -5.49 0.16
C VAL A 140 -4.41 -4.67 1.24
N LEU A 141 -5.19 -3.94 2.05
CA LEU A 141 -4.68 -3.13 3.15
C LEU A 141 -3.97 -3.95 4.23
N PRO A 142 -4.41 -5.18 4.60
CA PRO A 142 -3.66 -6.07 5.48
C PRO A 142 -2.23 -6.31 5.04
N ASN A 143 -1.98 -6.61 3.77
CA ASN A 143 -0.64 -6.91 3.28
C ASN A 143 0.26 -5.68 3.42
N ILE A 144 -0.28 -4.51 3.07
CA ILE A 144 0.43 -3.24 3.22
C ILE A 144 0.75 -2.94 4.69
N VAL A 145 -0.24 -3.12 5.57
CA VAL A 145 -0.16 -2.72 6.97
C VAL A 145 0.62 -3.72 7.83
N LYS A 146 0.37 -5.01 7.66
CA LYS A 146 0.91 -6.09 8.51
C LYS A 146 2.30 -6.51 8.05
N HIS A 147 2.54 -6.53 6.74
CA HIS A 147 3.77 -7.04 6.15
C HIS A 147 4.71 -5.94 5.68
N ASN A 148 4.31 -4.66 5.76
CA ASN A 148 5.09 -3.52 5.28
C ASN A 148 5.55 -3.71 3.82
N GLN A 149 4.61 -4.16 3.00
CA GLN A 149 4.84 -4.48 1.60
C GLN A 149 4.03 -3.56 0.72
N HIS A 150 4.61 -3.10 -0.39
CA HIS A 150 3.81 -2.49 -1.43
C HIS A 150 3.04 -3.58 -2.18
N VAL A 151 1.91 -3.21 -2.76
CA VAL A 151 1.09 -4.10 -3.58
C VAL A 151 0.76 -3.38 -4.88
N PHE A 152 1.03 -4.03 -6.00
CA PHE A 152 0.66 -3.53 -7.32
C PHE A 152 -0.30 -4.49 -8.04
N SER A 153 -1.33 -3.92 -8.66
CA SER A 153 -2.24 -4.60 -9.57
C SER A 153 -2.27 -3.85 -10.91
N ALA A 154 -1.95 -4.55 -12.00
CA ALA A 154 -2.01 -3.99 -13.34
C ALA A 154 -3.46 -3.76 -13.81
N ASP A 155 -4.40 -4.60 -13.38
CA ASP A 155 -5.82 -4.46 -13.73
C ASP A 155 -6.74 -4.98 -12.62
N ALA A 156 -7.08 -4.11 -11.68
CA ALA A 156 -7.95 -4.35 -10.55
C ALA A 156 -9.37 -4.80 -10.93
N GLN A 157 -9.83 -4.60 -12.16
CA GLN A 157 -11.15 -5.07 -12.58
C GLN A 157 -11.18 -6.59 -12.80
N THR A 158 -10.06 -7.15 -13.25
CA THR A 158 -9.91 -8.59 -13.52
C THR A 158 -9.09 -9.30 -12.45
N ASP A 159 -8.41 -8.55 -11.59
CA ASP A 159 -7.56 -9.07 -10.53
C ASP A 159 -8.38 -9.76 -9.41
N PRO A 160 -8.13 -11.04 -9.12
CA PRO A 160 -8.74 -11.78 -8.01
C PRO A 160 -8.67 -11.10 -6.63
N LEU A 161 -7.66 -10.27 -6.37
CA LEU A 161 -7.52 -9.52 -5.12
C LEU A 161 -8.68 -8.54 -4.88
N PHE A 162 -9.24 -8.02 -5.96
CA PHE A 162 -10.35 -7.08 -5.93
C PHE A 162 -11.68 -7.78 -6.10
N ARG A 163 -11.75 -9.12 -6.14
CA ARG A 163 -12.99 -9.89 -6.42
C ARG A 163 -14.16 -9.51 -5.51
N SER A 164 -13.92 -9.26 -4.22
CA SER A 164 -14.97 -8.83 -3.27
C SER A 164 -15.41 -7.37 -3.46
N ALA A 165 -14.64 -6.58 -4.20
CA ALA A 165 -14.84 -5.18 -4.48
C ALA A 165 -14.98 -4.88 -5.99
N THR A 166 -15.13 -5.89 -6.87
CA THR A 166 -15.10 -5.70 -8.32
C THR A 166 -16.15 -4.68 -8.78
N ASP A 167 -17.38 -4.78 -8.28
CA ASP A 167 -18.44 -3.82 -8.61
C ASP A 167 -18.05 -2.38 -8.25
N LEU A 168 -17.35 -2.22 -7.12
CA LEU A 168 -16.87 -0.93 -6.65
C LEU A 168 -15.75 -0.40 -7.54
N VAL A 169 -14.77 -1.24 -7.89
CA VAL A 169 -13.66 -0.90 -8.81
C VAL A 169 -14.19 -0.51 -10.19
N VAL A 170 -15.09 -1.32 -10.76
CA VAL A 170 -15.71 -1.05 -12.06
C VAL A 170 -16.53 0.24 -12.03
N SER A 171 -17.27 0.49 -10.94
CA SER A 171 -18.06 1.72 -10.81
C SER A 171 -17.19 2.97 -10.69
N GLU A 172 -16.02 2.85 -10.06
CA GLU A 172 -15.05 3.95 -9.92
C GLU A 172 -14.25 4.15 -11.22
N GLY A 173 -14.11 3.09 -12.02
CA GLY A 173 -13.54 3.14 -13.36
C GLY A 173 -12.02 3.28 -13.36
N PHE A 174 -11.31 2.68 -12.40
CA PHE A 174 -9.86 2.50 -12.50
C PHE A 174 -9.52 1.08 -12.97
N HIS A 175 -8.33 0.94 -13.55
CA HIS A 175 -7.74 -0.32 -13.96
C HIS A 175 -6.54 -0.62 -13.07
N SER A 176 -5.44 0.13 -13.17
CA SER A 176 -4.29 -0.16 -12.31
C SER A 176 -4.40 0.46 -10.93
N TRP A 177 -3.77 -0.22 -9.97
CA TRP A 177 -3.77 0.18 -8.58
C TRP A 177 -2.43 -0.12 -7.91
N MET A 178 -1.95 0.79 -7.07
CA MET A 178 -0.78 0.57 -6.21
C MET A 178 -1.08 1.04 -4.80
N GLY A 179 -0.73 0.24 -3.80
CA GLY A 179 -0.74 0.64 -2.40
C GLY A 179 0.64 0.55 -1.80
N MET A 180 1.00 1.56 -1.02
CA MET A 180 2.31 1.73 -0.41
C MET A 180 2.15 2.03 1.09
N PRO A 181 2.88 1.34 1.99
CA PRO A 181 2.90 1.70 3.39
C PRO A 181 3.65 3.02 3.60
N VAL A 182 3.16 3.84 4.54
CA VAL A 182 3.84 5.07 4.98
C VAL A 182 4.45 4.80 6.33
N CYS A 183 5.78 4.80 6.41
CA CYS A 183 6.53 4.42 7.60
C CYS A 183 7.43 5.56 8.09
N SER A 184 7.64 5.61 9.41
CA SER A 184 8.62 6.49 10.05
C SER A 184 9.59 5.60 10.83
N GLY A 185 10.71 5.24 10.22
CA GLY A 185 11.51 4.10 10.67
C GLY A 185 10.67 2.83 10.58
N ASP A 186 10.70 1.98 11.60
CA ASP A 186 9.94 0.72 11.63
C ASP A 186 8.46 0.89 12.02
N VAL A 187 8.00 2.13 12.23
CA VAL A 187 6.64 2.40 12.69
C VAL A 187 5.76 2.74 11.48
N LEU A 188 4.79 1.88 11.19
CA LEU A 188 3.73 2.18 10.24
C LEU A 188 2.88 3.36 10.73
N ARG A 189 2.74 4.37 9.87
CA ARG A 189 1.98 5.60 10.14
C ARG A 189 0.74 5.74 9.25
N GLY A 190 0.66 5.00 8.14
CA GLY A 190 -0.47 5.10 7.21
C GLY A 190 -0.24 4.37 5.89
N THR A 191 -0.99 4.77 4.88
CA THR A 191 -0.89 4.25 3.51
C THR A 191 -1.07 5.35 2.46
N ILE A 192 -0.44 5.17 1.31
CA ILE A 192 -0.73 5.90 0.06
C ILE A 192 -1.27 4.87 -0.93
N CYS A 193 -2.41 5.15 -1.57
CA CYS A 193 -2.91 4.33 -2.66
C CYS A 193 -3.13 5.16 -3.91
N LEU A 194 -2.64 4.67 -5.04
CA LEU A 194 -2.64 5.30 -6.35
C LEU A 194 -3.49 4.49 -7.32
N TYR A 195 -4.16 5.20 -8.22
CA TYR A 195 -5.14 4.65 -9.14
C TYR A 195 -4.90 5.23 -10.53
N TRP A 196 -4.98 4.37 -11.55
CA TRP A 196 -4.92 4.78 -12.95
C TRP A 196 -6.14 4.28 -13.71
N ASP A 197 -6.66 5.11 -14.62
CA ASP A 197 -7.82 4.82 -15.47
C ASP A 197 -7.44 3.91 -16.64
N SER A 198 -6.16 3.58 -16.77
CA SER A 198 -5.60 2.69 -17.79
C SER A 198 -4.82 1.55 -17.15
N VAL A 199 -4.63 0.48 -17.92
CA VAL A 199 -3.73 -0.62 -17.56
C VAL A 199 -2.30 -0.17 -17.78
N ILE A 200 -1.56 0.03 -16.70
CA ILE A 200 -0.12 0.30 -16.70
C ILE A 200 0.65 -0.96 -16.34
N THR A 201 1.88 -1.05 -16.82
CA THR A 201 2.81 -2.12 -16.43
C THR A 201 3.54 -1.76 -15.15
N TYR A 202 3.94 -2.78 -14.39
CA TYR A 202 4.84 -2.60 -13.27
C TYR A 202 6.13 -1.91 -13.72
N ARG A 203 6.60 -0.94 -12.93
CA ARG A 203 7.85 -0.20 -13.15
C ARG A 203 8.53 -0.02 -11.81
N GLU A 204 9.73 -0.59 -11.66
CA GLU A 204 10.54 -0.46 -10.44
C GLU A 204 10.82 1.01 -10.09
N GLU A 205 11.10 1.84 -11.11
CA GLU A 205 11.27 3.29 -10.93
C GLU A 205 10.03 3.96 -10.31
N LEU A 206 8.83 3.58 -10.72
CA LEU A 206 7.58 4.11 -10.15
C LEU A 206 7.48 3.71 -8.68
N VAL A 207 7.75 2.45 -8.34
CA VAL A 207 7.74 1.97 -6.94
C VAL A 207 8.73 2.76 -6.10
N HIS A 208 9.96 2.98 -6.57
CA HIS A 208 10.96 3.77 -5.87
C HIS A 208 10.51 5.22 -5.64
N GLN A 209 9.89 5.86 -6.64
CA GLN A 209 9.36 7.22 -6.47
C GLN A 209 8.19 7.27 -5.49
N VAL A 210 7.28 6.29 -5.56
CA VAL A 210 6.14 6.18 -4.62
C VAL A 210 6.65 5.96 -3.20
N GLN A 211 7.68 5.12 -3.03
CA GLN A 211 8.35 4.91 -1.75
C GLN A 211 9.01 6.20 -1.25
N GLU A 212 9.75 6.93 -2.09
CA GLU A 212 10.40 8.19 -1.69
C GLU A 212 9.37 9.21 -1.17
N LEU A 213 8.21 9.31 -1.83
CA LEU A 213 7.09 10.12 -1.36
C LEU A 213 6.54 9.61 -0.03
N ALA A 214 6.34 8.29 0.11
CA ALA A 214 5.84 7.67 1.33
C ALA A 214 6.78 7.87 2.53
N ASP A 215 8.09 7.70 2.34
CA ASP A 215 9.11 7.88 3.37
C ASP A 215 9.20 9.36 3.78
N THR A 216 9.14 10.28 2.81
CA THR A 216 9.13 11.72 3.09
C THR A 216 7.87 12.12 3.86
N LEU A 217 6.70 11.60 3.47
CA LEU A 217 5.46 11.81 4.21
C LEU A 217 5.57 11.25 5.64
N GLY A 218 6.07 10.02 5.78
CA GLY A 218 6.25 9.32 7.05
C GLY A 218 7.14 10.08 8.01
N LYS A 219 8.24 10.67 7.52
CA LYS A 219 9.12 11.58 8.28
C LYS A 219 8.37 12.78 8.89
N HIS A 220 7.38 13.33 8.20
CA HIS A 220 6.63 14.52 8.64
C HIS A 220 5.40 14.21 9.49
N LEU A 221 4.83 13.00 9.42
CA LEU A 221 3.62 12.66 10.17
C LEU A 221 3.74 12.84 11.69
N PRO A 222 4.81 12.38 12.38
CA PRO A 222 4.92 12.47 13.84
C PRO A 222 4.70 13.88 14.39
N ARG A 223 5.21 14.91 13.71
CA ARG A 223 5.10 16.31 14.20
C ARG A 223 3.66 16.83 14.22
N LEU A 224 2.75 16.21 13.48
CA LEU A 224 1.34 16.61 13.35
C LEU A 224 0.37 15.63 14.02
N THR A 225 0.84 14.46 14.43
CA THR A 225 0.03 13.44 15.13
C THR A 225 0.28 13.40 16.64
N SER A 226 1.41 13.93 17.13
CA SER A 226 1.80 13.87 18.56
C SER A 226 1.03 14.81 19.50
N GLY A 227 -0.20 15.22 19.14
CA GLY A 227 -1.07 16.01 20.00
C GLY A 227 -1.92 15.22 21.00
N SER A 228 -1.73 13.90 21.17
CA SER A 228 -2.65 13.06 21.97
C SER A 228 -1.99 11.97 22.82
N ALA A 229 -0.67 11.96 23.04
CA ALA A 229 0.00 10.86 23.76
C ALA A 229 1.05 11.27 24.82
N ASP A 230 0.95 12.47 25.40
CA ASP A 230 1.73 12.86 26.58
C ASP A 230 0.81 13.33 27.72
N ALA A 231 -0.02 12.41 28.22
CA ALA A 231 -0.68 12.56 29.51
C ALA A 231 -0.89 11.18 30.18
N GLY A 232 0.03 10.83 31.08
CA GLY A 232 -0.01 9.61 31.92
C GLY A 232 0.87 8.52 31.31
N VAL A 233 1.97 8.09 31.93
CA VAL A 233 2.02 7.51 33.27
C VAL A 233 3.37 7.83 33.94
N HIS A 234 3.30 8.38 35.16
CA HIS A 234 4.32 8.28 36.18
C HIS A 234 4.17 6.95 36.93
#